data_AF-A0A3C1PJM9-F1
#
_entry.id   AF-A0A3C1PJM9-F1
#
_cell.length_a   1.000
_cell.length_b   1.000
_cell.length_c   1.000
_cell.angle_alpha   90.00
_cell.angle_beta   90.00
_cell.angle_gamma   90.00
#
_symmetry.space_group_name_H-M   'P 1'
#
loop_
_entity.id
_entity.type
_entity.pdbx_description
1 polymer ?
#
loop_
_entity_poly.entity_id
_entity_poly.type
_entity_poly.pdbx_seq_one_letter_code
_entity_poly.pdbx_strand_id
1 'polypeptide(L)'
;MVKIISAAGTEEIYPKSLPDLFKGGNVSLFGKYTANGKHAITLSGMVDEKAVSYNYTGNFTDNSQNEFIAKLWASRKIAYLLENIRLKGENEELKNEVIVLAKKYGIITPYTAYLILEDEAINVSSGTVKQDNAIFNSRFGNRENMLKQQMKDEYEIMEKDKSARGVRSSEELQNLGAAQNINDAKQGNSRMIYTDQLGKERNFSEQSTFVAGRAIYQSGNSWVDSKVMQENTTKYKRIKFAESEYFELLNKNPQMAKFMALGKNVRFIHNNIAYEIFE
;
A
#
# COMPACT_ATOMS: atom_id res chain seq x y z
N MET A 1 -24.16 12.07 17.58
CA MET A 1 -22.68 11.99 17.66
C MET A 1 -22.24 10.73 18.39
N VAL A 2 -21.74 9.76 17.64
CA VAL A 2 -21.17 8.51 18.15
C VAL A 2 -19.67 8.73 18.42
N LYS A 3 -19.16 8.27 19.56
CA LYS A 3 -17.74 8.27 19.92
C LYS A 3 -17.32 6.88 20.38
N ILE A 4 -16.39 6.27 19.67
CA ILE A 4 -15.70 5.09 20.20
C ILE A 4 -14.63 5.57 21.16
N ILE A 5 -14.72 5.09 22.40
CA ILE A 5 -13.70 5.31 23.41
C ILE A 5 -12.90 4.00 23.43
N SER A 6 -11.68 4.12 22.91
CA SER A 6 -10.74 3.04 22.60
C SER A 6 -10.62 1.96 23.68
N ALA A 7 -10.37 0.74 23.24
CA ALA A 7 -9.78 -0.31 24.07
C ALA A 7 -8.40 0.15 24.58
N ALA A 8 -8.08 -0.09 25.85
CA ALA A 8 -6.75 0.15 26.39
C ALA A 8 -5.70 -0.57 25.53
N GLY A 9 -4.62 0.12 25.13
CA GLY A 9 -3.57 -0.44 24.27
C GLY A 9 -3.89 -0.44 22.77
N THR A 10 -4.90 0.32 22.32
CA THR A 10 -5.14 0.60 20.89
C THR A 10 -4.73 2.02 20.51
N GLU A 11 -4.16 2.15 19.31
CA GLU A 11 -3.65 3.40 18.77
C GLU A 11 -3.97 3.53 17.27
N GLU A 12 -3.74 4.72 16.72
CA GLU A 12 -3.85 4.97 15.27
C GLU A 12 -5.19 4.51 14.67
N ILE A 13 -6.28 4.78 15.39
CA ILE A 13 -7.64 4.43 14.98
C ILE A 13 -8.15 5.41 13.92
N TYR A 14 -8.76 4.87 12.86
CA TYR A 14 -9.37 5.61 11.75
C TYR A 14 -10.76 5.05 11.34
N PRO A 15 -11.72 5.93 10.99
CA PRO A 15 -11.61 7.39 10.93
C PRO A 15 -11.53 8.05 12.31
N LYS A 16 -10.99 9.27 12.39
CA LYS A 16 -10.86 10.02 13.66
C LYS A 16 -12.20 10.53 14.19
N SER A 17 -13.16 10.75 13.29
CA SER A 17 -14.53 11.12 13.62
C SER A 17 -15.46 10.08 13.00
N LEU A 18 -16.42 9.60 13.80
CA LEU A 18 -17.39 8.63 13.32
C LEU A 18 -18.61 9.35 12.74
N PRO A 19 -19.15 8.87 11.60
CA PRO A 19 -20.41 9.38 11.09
C PRO A 19 -21.56 8.96 12.00
N ASP A 20 -22.71 9.61 11.84
CA ASP A 20 -23.94 9.13 12.46
C ASP A 20 -24.38 7.79 11.83
N LEU A 21 -24.84 6.88 12.67
CA LEU A 21 -25.23 5.52 12.29
C LEU A 21 -26.75 5.44 12.18
N PHE A 22 -27.24 5.16 10.98
CA PHE A 22 -28.66 4.96 10.71
C PHE A 22 -29.04 3.47 10.73
N LYS A 23 -30.33 3.18 10.87
CA LYS A 23 -30.85 1.81 10.85
C LYS A 23 -30.44 1.09 9.56
N GLY A 24 -29.79 -0.07 9.71
CA GLY A 24 -29.27 -0.86 8.58
C GLY A 24 -27.89 -0.42 8.08
N GLY A 25 -27.35 0.68 8.59
CA GLY A 25 -25.98 1.10 8.31
C GLY A 25 -24.95 0.28 9.08
N ASN A 26 -23.69 0.39 8.65
CA ASN A 26 -22.54 -0.13 9.36
C ASN A 26 -21.46 0.95 9.47
N VAL A 27 -20.61 0.83 10.49
CA VAL A 27 -19.41 1.64 10.64
C VAL A 27 -18.26 0.69 10.98
N SER A 28 -17.22 0.73 10.17
CA SER A 28 -15.98 -0.02 10.40
C SER A 28 -14.91 0.94 10.88
N LEU A 29 -14.04 0.46 11.76
CA LEU A 29 -12.85 1.17 12.18
C LEU A 29 -11.65 0.25 12.10
N PHE A 30 -10.50 0.85 11.81
CA PHE A 30 -9.23 0.15 11.81
C PHE A 30 -8.28 0.87 12.75
N GLY A 31 -7.50 0.11 13.52
CA GLY A 31 -6.49 0.63 14.43
C GLY A 31 -5.43 -0.42 14.68
N LYS A 32 -4.37 -0.01 15.36
CA LYS A 32 -3.30 -0.90 15.83
C LYS A 32 -3.49 -1.20 17.30
N TYR A 33 -3.01 -2.35 17.72
CA TYR A 33 -2.95 -2.76 19.11
C TYR A 33 -1.52 -3.16 19.45
N THR A 34 -1.09 -2.93 20.69
CA THR A 34 0.28 -3.22 21.14
C THR A 34 0.37 -4.48 21.99
N ALA A 35 -0.77 -5.04 22.43
CA ALA A 35 -0.82 -6.24 23.25
C ALA A 35 -1.79 -7.28 22.67
N ASN A 36 -1.38 -8.54 22.68
CA ASN A 36 -2.25 -9.68 22.34
C ASN A 36 -3.21 -10.00 23.50
N GLY A 37 -4.30 -10.70 23.20
CA GLY A 37 -5.25 -11.22 24.17
C GLY A 37 -6.60 -10.49 24.16
N LYS A 38 -7.34 -10.64 25.26
CA LYS A 38 -8.68 -10.07 25.40
C LYS A 38 -8.60 -8.58 25.71
N HIS A 39 -9.31 -7.79 24.92
CA HIS A 39 -9.42 -6.33 25.06
C HIS A 39 -10.88 -5.92 25.18
N ALA A 40 -11.18 -5.07 26.15
CA ALA A 40 -12.49 -4.45 26.28
C ALA A 40 -12.64 -3.32 25.24
N ILE A 41 -13.72 -3.33 24.48
CA ILE A 41 -14.03 -2.33 23.46
C ILE A 41 -15.32 -1.63 23.86
N THR A 42 -15.28 -0.29 23.99
CA THR A 42 -16.44 0.50 24.39
C THR A 42 -16.92 1.39 23.24
N LEU A 43 -18.13 1.14 22.78
CA LEU A 43 -18.85 1.99 21.83
C LEU A 43 -19.78 2.91 22.62
N SER A 44 -19.58 4.22 22.52
CA SER A 44 -20.46 5.20 23.17
C SER A 44 -21.06 6.16 22.15
N GLY A 45 -22.21 6.74 22.47
CA GLY A 45 -22.86 7.67 21.56
C GLY A 45 -24.16 8.21 22.12
N MET A 46 -24.94 8.83 21.24
CA MET A 46 -26.26 9.38 21.56
C MET A 46 -27.30 8.71 20.66
N VAL A 47 -28.41 8.27 21.25
CA VAL A 47 -29.61 7.78 20.54
C VAL A 47 -30.80 8.55 21.10
N ASP A 48 -31.53 9.26 20.24
CA ASP A 48 -32.65 10.14 20.64
C ASP A 48 -32.29 11.04 21.84
N GLU A 49 -31.16 11.74 21.73
CA GLU A 49 -30.60 12.63 22.77
C GLU A 49 -30.21 11.96 24.10
N LYS A 50 -30.26 10.62 24.17
CA LYS A 50 -29.82 9.85 25.35
C LYS A 50 -28.46 9.24 25.13
N ALA A 51 -27.56 9.41 26.09
CA ALA A 51 -26.27 8.76 26.08
C ALA A 51 -26.44 7.24 26.21
N VAL A 52 -25.79 6.49 25.31
CA VAL A 52 -25.75 5.02 25.32
C VAL A 52 -24.30 4.55 25.28
N SER A 53 -24.05 3.41 25.93
CA SER A 53 -22.73 2.77 25.93
C SER A 53 -22.89 1.25 25.80
N TYR A 54 -22.09 0.65 24.93
CA TYR A 54 -22.05 -0.77 24.67
C TYR A 54 -20.63 -1.28 24.87
N ASN A 55 -20.49 -2.33 25.67
CA ASN A 55 -19.20 -2.96 25.95
C ASN A 55 -19.10 -4.31 25.23
N TYR A 56 -18.01 -4.48 24.52
CA TYR A 56 -17.65 -5.71 23.83
C TYR A 56 -16.29 -6.20 24.33
N THR A 57 -15.98 -7.46 24.05
CA THR A 57 -14.65 -8.01 24.28
C THR A 57 -14.14 -8.62 22.99
N GLY A 58 -13.05 -8.08 22.45
CA GLY A 58 -12.33 -8.63 21.30
C GLY A 58 -11.13 -9.44 21.76
N ASN A 59 -10.76 -10.49 21.03
CA ASN A 59 -9.50 -11.19 21.23
C ASN A 59 -8.54 -10.83 20.09
N PHE A 60 -7.47 -10.10 20.39
CA PHE A 60 -6.48 -9.69 19.41
C PHE A 60 -5.32 -10.67 19.41
N THR A 61 -4.99 -11.20 18.24
CA THR A 61 -3.96 -12.22 18.06
C THR A 61 -3.05 -11.82 16.92
N ASP A 62 -1.75 -12.08 17.07
CA ASP A 62 -0.82 -11.99 15.97
C ASP A 62 -1.10 -13.13 14.98
N ASN A 63 -1.84 -12.81 13.90
CA ASN A 63 -2.20 -13.76 12.87
C ASN A 63 -2.03 -13.14 11.47
N SER A 64 -1.12 -13.74 10.70
CA SER A 64 -0.85 -13.44 9.28
C SER A 64 -2.01 -13.74 8.31
N GLN A 65 -3.11 -14.38 8.75
CA GLN A 65 -4.25 -14.63 7.86
C GLN A 65 -5.01 -13.35 7.49
N ASN A 66 -4.92 -12.31 8.32
CA ASN A 66 -5.67 -11.07 8.16
C ASN A 66 -4.81 -9.89 7.69
N GLU A 67 -3.75 -10.16 6.92
CA GLU A 67 -2.82 -9.13 6.38
C GLU A 67 -3.53 -8.03 5.57
N PHE A 68 -4.69 -8.34 4.97
CA PHE A 68 -5.49 -7.36 4.25
C PHE A 68 -6.01 -6.23 5.14
N ILE A 69 -6.25 -6.49 6.44
CA ILE A 69 -6.70 -5.49 7.41
C ILE A 69 -5.65 -4.39 7.55
N ALA A 70 -4.36 -4.74 7.53
CA ALA A 70 -3.28 -3.77 7.61
C ALA A 70 -3.27 -2.82 6.40
N LYS A 71 -3.62 -3.32 5.21
CA LYS A 71 -3.78 -2.48 4.02
C LYS A 71 -4.97 -1.52 4.15
N LEU A 72 -6.12 -2.00 4.64
CA LEU A 72 -7.29 -1.14 4.88
C LEU A 72 -7.01 -0.04 5.91
N TRP A 73 -6.33 -0.41 6.99
CA TRP A 73 -5.85 0.54 7.98
C TRP A 73 -4.95 1.61 7.34
N ALA A 74 -3.96 1.17 6.55
CA ALA A 74 -3.02 2.06 5.89
C ALA A 74 -3.71 3.00 4.89
N SER A 75 -4.69 2.51 4.12
CA SER A 75 -5.50 3.34 3.22
C SER A 75 -6.19 4.47 3.96
N ARG A 76 -6.85 4.19 5.09
CA ARG A 76 -7.54 5.21 5.88
C ARG A 76 -6.59 6.17 6.57
N LYS A 77 -5.44 5.68 7.05
CA LYS A 77 -4.39 6.54 7.62
C LYS A 77 -3.82 7.49 6.57
N ILE A 78 -3.45 6.97 5.40
CA ILE A 78 -2.97 7.77 4.27
C ILE A 78 -4.01 8.84 3.89
N ALA A 79 -5.29 8.47 3.79
CA ALA A 79 -6.34 9.43 3.50
C ALA A 79 -6.40 10.54 4.58
N TYR A 80 -6.32 10.18 5.85
CA TYR A 80 -6.27 11.17 6.91
C TYR A 80 -5.07 12.11 6.79
N LEU A 81 -3.88 11.59 6.48
CA LEU A 81 -2.65 12.39 6.33
C LEU A 81 -2.74 13.33 5.12
N LEU A 82 -3.20 12.82 3.98
CA LEU A 82 -3.39 13.60 2.75
C LEU A 82 -4.42 14.72 2.95
N GLU A 83 -5.52 14.47 3.68
CA GLU A 83 -6.50 15.51 4.00
C GLU A 83 -5.88 16.58 4.92
N ASN A 84 -5.04 16.20 5.90
CA ASN A 84 -4.33 17.18 6.73
C ASN A 84 -3.37 18.03 5.91
N ILE A 85 -2.62 17.42 4.98
CA ILE A 85 -1.73 18.14 4.07
C ILE A 85 -2.54 19.12 3.22
N ARG A 86 -3.67 18.68 2.66
CA ARG A 86 -4.54 19.56 1.85
C ARG A 86 -5.11 20.74 2.64
N LEU A 87 -5.49 20.52 3.90
CA LEU A 87 -6.12 21.54 4.74
C LEU A 87 -5.12 22.50 5.40
N LYS A 88 -3.90 22.04 5.71
CA LYS A 88 -2.93 22.78 6.54
C LYS A 88 -1.63 23.13 5.80
N GLY A 89 -1.47 22.67 4.57
CA GLY A 89 -0.23 22.77 3.80
C GLY A 89 0.68 21.56 3.97
N GLU A 90 1.67 21.46 3.09
CA GLU A 90 2.65 20.37 3.10
C GLU A 90 3.53 20.42 4.36
N ASN A 91 3.69 19.25 4.98
CA ASN A 91 4.63 19.03 6.07
C ASN A 91 5.46 17.79 5.72
N GLU A 92 6.78 17.93 5.74
CA GLU A 92 7.73 16.87 5.40
C GLU A 92 7.52 15.60 6.23
N GLU A 93 7.16 15.70 7.50
CA GLU A 93 6.85 14.55 8.35
C GLU A 93 5.62 13.78 7.85
N LEU A 94 4.51 14.48 7.59
CA LEU A 94 3.27 13.87 7.11
C LEU A 94 3.47 13.25 5.72
N LYS A 95 4.19 13.96 4.84
CA LYS A 95 4.54 13.47 3.51
C LYS A 95 5.41 12.22 3.57
N ASN A 96 6.47 12.24 4.37
CA ASN A 96 7.33 11.07 4.53
C ASN A 96 6.56 9.87 5.08
N GLU A 97 5.64 10.11 6.03
CA GLU A 97 4.77 9.07 6.54
C GLU A 97 3.84 8.49 5.46
N VAL A 98 3.22 9.34 4.63
CA VAL A 98 2.43 8.89 3.47
C VAL A 98 3.28 8.01 2.56
N ILE A 99 4.49 8.45 2.21
CA ILE A 99 5.41 7.73 1.30
C ILE A 99 5.75 6.35 1.86
N VAL A 100 6.14 6.28 3.13
CA VAL A 100 6.51 5.02 3.80
C VAL A 100 5.33 4.06 3.82
N LEU A 101 4.14 4.51 4.23
CA LEU A 101 2.95 3.69 4.28
C LEU A 101 2.53 3.22 2.88
N ALA A 102 2.48 4.12 1.92
CA ALA A 102 2.06 3.83 0.56
C ALA A 102 3.01 2.83 -0.13
N LYS A 103 4.33 2.97 0.03
CA LYS A 103 5.32 1.99 -0.45
C LYS A 103 5.20 0.64 0.25
N LYS A 104 5.01 0.63 1.56
CA LYS A 104 4.88 -0.60 2.36
C LYS A 104 3.63 -1.40 1.95
N TYR A 105 2.49 -0.73 1.82
CA TYR A 105 1.20 -1.37 1.58
C TYR A 105 0.75 -1.37 0.11
N GLY A 106 1.58 -0.86 -0.81
CA GLY A 106 1.28 -0.79 -2.24
C GLY A 106 0.01 0.01 -2.51
N ILE A 107 -0.08 1.21 -1.93
CA ILE A 107 -1.19 2.15 -2.13
C ILE A 107 -0.65 3.27 -3.01
N ILE A 108 -1.27 3.52 -4.15
CA ILE A 108 -0.82 4.54 -5.08
C ILE A 108 -1.38 5.88 -4.63
N THR A 109 -0.48 6.79 -4.27
CA THR A 109 -0.78 8.19 -3.93
C THR A 109 0.00 9.13 -4.84
N PRO A 110 -0.37 10.42 -4.95
CA PRO A 110 0.40 11.41 -5.69
C PRO A 110 1.88 11.47 -5.26
N TYR A 111 2.15 11.37 -3.95
CA TYR A 111 3.51 11.38 -3.39
C TYR A 111 4.35 10.16 -3.77
N THR A 112 3.74 8.98 -3.86
CA THR A 112 4.48 7.76 -4.21
C THR A 112 4.61 7.52 -5.69
N ALA A 113 3.62 7.95 -6.48
CA ALA A 113 3.62 7.68 -7.90
C ALA A 113 4.88 8.30 -8.56
N TYR A 114 5.20 9.55 -8.22
CA TYR A 114 6.41 10.22 -8.69
C TYR A 114 7.71 9.62 -8.13
N LEU A 115 7.81 9.46 -6.80
CA LEU A 115 9.05 9.00 -6.14
C LEU A 115 9.47 7.60 -6.56
N ILE A 116 8.51 6.72 -6.85
CA ILE A 116 8.81 5.38 -7.33
C ILE A 116 9.60 5.40 -8.65
N LEU A 117 9.33 6.38 -9.53
CA LEU A 117 10.08 6.56 -10.78
C LEU A 117 11.44 7.23 -10.57
N GLU A 118 11.57 8.12 -9.59
CA GLU A 118 12.85 8.78 -9.26
C GLU A 118 13.82 7.83 -8.57
N ASP A 119 13.38 7.19 -7.48
CA ASP A 119 14.21 6.32 -6.65
C ASP A 119 14.83 5.21 -7.49
N GLU A 120 14.05 4.60 -8.39
CA GLU A 120 14.57 3.54 -9.23
C GLU A 120 15.58 4.05 -10.26
N ALA A 121 15.32 5.20 -10.90
CA ALA A 121 16.26 5.79 -11.84
C ALA A 121 17.60 6.12 -11.18
N ILE A 122 17.57 6.65 -9.96
CA ILE A 122 18.76 6.94 -9.15
C ILE A 122 19.47 5.64 -8.76
N ASN A 123 18.73 4.64 -8.30
CA ASN A 123 19.31 3.38 -7.83
C ASN A 123 19.95 2.56 -8.96
N VAL A 124 19.38 2.60 -10.17
CA VAL A 124 19.97 1.94 -11.35
C VAL A 124 21.19 2.71 -11.86
N SER A 125 21.10 4.04 -11.98
CA SER A 125 22.23 4.86 -12.47
C SER A 125 23.44 4.82 -11.54
N SER A 126 23.22 4.74 -10.22
CA SER A 126 24.28 4.57 -9.21
C SER A 126 24.82 3.14 -9.11
N GLY A 127 24.23 2.16 -9.81
CA GLY A 127 24.60 0.74 -9.71
C GLY A 127 24.17 0.05 -8.40
N THR A 128 23.43 0.76 -7.55
CA THR A 128 22.93 0.28 -6.25
C THR A 128 21.85 -0.79 -6.42
N VAL A 129 21.04 -0.69 -7.48
CA VAL A 129 20.08 -1.70 -7.92
C VAL A 129 20.53 -2.23 -9.29
N LYS A 130 20.67 -3.56 -9.41
CA LYS A 130 20.93 -4.19 -10.71
C LYS A 130 19.84 -3.82 -11.70
N GLN A 131 20.19 -3.59 -12.96
CA GLN A 131 19.21 -3.24 -14.00
C GLN A 131 18.07 -4.27 -14.11
N ASP A 132 18.39 -5.55 -13.93
CA ASP A 132 17.38 -6.62 -13.93
C ASP A 132 16.40 -6.51 -12.77
N ASN A 133 16.77 -5.88 -11.64
CA ASN A 133 15.88 -5.63 -10.50
C ASN A 133 14.99 -4.40 -10.72
N ALA A 134 15.26 -3.57 -11.75
CA ALA A 134 14.49 -2.37 -12.03
C ALA A 134 13.11 -2.72 -12.63
N ILE A 135 12.04 -2.29 -11.99
CA ILE A 135 10.66 -2.38 -12.42
C ILE A 135 10.31 -1.37 -13.53
N PHE A 136 10.75 -0.11 -13.41
CA PHE A 136 10.35 1.03 -14.21
C PHE A 136 11.33 1.31 -15.37
N ASN A 137 12.63 1.43 -15.13
CA ASN A 137 13.64 1.84 -16.13
C ASN A 137 13.63 0.99 -17.41
N SER A 138 13.29 -0.30 -17.30
CA SER A 138 13.24 -1.23 -18.44
C SER A 138 12.04 -1.00 -19.37
N ARG A 139 11.05 -0.15 -18.99
CA ARG A 139 9.75 -0.05 -19.66
C ARG A 139 9.47 1.30 -20.34
N PHE A 140 10.14 2.38 -19.96
CA PHE A 140 9.73 3.75 -20.35
C PHE A 140 10.55 4.41 -21.47
N GLY A 141 11.82 4.02 -21.70
CA GLY A 141 12.66 4.62 -22.73
C GLY A 141 12.63 6.17 -22.72
N ASN A 142 12.56 6.81 -23.90
CA ASN A 142 12.53 8.27 -24.01
C ASN A 142 11.23 8.96 -23.53
N ARG A 143 10.16 8.19 -23.21
CA ARG A 143 8.85 8.71 -22.75
C ARG A 143 8.73 8.79 -21.22
N GLU A 144 9.75 8.28 -20.51
CA GLU A 144 9.87 8.39 -19.05
C GLU A 144 9.75 9.85 -18.57
N ASN A 145 10.38 10.78 -19.30
CA ASN A 145 10.39 12.19 -18.94
C ASN A 145 8.99 12.82 -18.99
N MET A 146 8.11 12.38 -19.89
CA MET A 146 6.73 12.91 -19.97
C MET A 146 5.87 12.41 -18.80
N LEU A 147 5.94 11.11 -18.50
CA LEU A 147 5.23 10.53 -17.36
C LEU A 147 5.75 11.12 -16.04
N LYS A 148 7.08 11.21 -15.89
CA LYS A 148 7.72 11.88 -14.74
C LYS A 148 7.27 13.32 -14.60
N GLN A 149 7.24 14.09 -15.69
CA GLN A 149 6.77 15.49 -15.64
C GLN A 149 5.30 15.59 -15.25
N GLN A 150 4.42 14.76 -15.83
CA GLN A 150 3.00 14.75 -15.48
C GLN A 150 2.78 14.42 -13.99
N MET A 151 3.51 13.43 -13.47
CA MET A 151 3.42 13.02 -12.08
C MET A 151 4.02 14.07 -11.14
N LYS A 152 5.09 14.75 -11.57
CA LYS A 152 5.67 15.90 -10.86
C LYS A 152 4.67 17.06 -10.78
N ASP A 153 4.01 17.38 -11.89
CA ASP A 153 3.00 18.43 -11.92
C ASP A 153 1.84 18.06 -10.98
N GLU A 154 1.35 16.82 -11.01
CA GLU A 154 0.30 16.36 -10.06
C GLU A 154 0.76 16.41 -8.60
N TYR A 155 2.02 16.07 -8.35
CA TYR A 155 2.65 16.16 -7.03
C TYR A 155 2.69 17.61 -6.53
N GLU A 156 3.10 18.56 -7.36
CA GLU A 156 3.20 19.99 -7.00
C GLU A 156 1.82 20.68 -6.87
N ILE A 157 0.78 20.15 -7.53
CA ILE A 157 -0.52 20.82 -7.67
C ILE A 157 -1.56 20.40 -6.62
N MET A 158 -1.27 19.40 -5.77
CA MET A 158 -2.18 18.96 -4.69
C MET A 158 -2.61 20.10 -3.74
N GLU A 159 -1.81 21.16 -3.63
CA GLU A 159 -1.99 22.22 -2.64
C GLU A 159 -3.07 23.26 -3.03
N LYS A 160 -3.36 23.46 -4.33
CA LYS A 160 -3.99 24.73 -4.77
C LYS A 160 -5.10 24.67 -5.83
N ASP A 161 -5.42 23.51 -6.40
CA ASP A 161 -6.15 23.53 -7.68
C ASP A 161 -7.58 22.96 -7.65
N LYS A 162 -8.50 23.68 -8.30
CA LYS A 162 -9.89 23.29 -8.57
C LYS A 162 -10.05 22.61 -9.94
N SER A 163 -8.94 22.32 -10.64
CA SER A 163 -8.94 21.63 -11.93
C SER A 163 -9.34 20.15 -11.83
N ALA A 164 -9.50 19.48 -12.99
CA ALA A 164 -9.83 18.05 -13.07
C ALA A 164 -8.88 17.15 -12.25
N ARG A 165 -7.61 17.56 -12.07
CA ARG A 165 -6.62 16.85 -11.23
C ARG A 165 -6.96 16.95 -9.74
N GLY A 166 -7.44 18.10 -9.27
CA GLY A 166 -7.90 18.29 -7.89
C GLY A 166 -9.17 17.51 -7.57
N VAL A 167 -10.10 17.41 -8.52
CA VAL A 167 -11.31 16.58 -8.40
C VAL A 167 -10.93 15.11 -8.22
N ARG A 168 -10.06 14.60 -9.10
CA ARG A 168 -9.59 13.22 -9.04
C ARG A 168 -8.87 12.89 -7.73
N SER A 169 -7.94 13.75 -7.29
CA SER A 169 -7.26 13.56 -6.00
C SER A 169 -8.24 13.55 -4.83
N SER A 170 -9.30 14.35 -4.89
CA SER A 170 -10.34 14.39 -3.85
C SER A 170 -11.18 13.10 -3.83
N GLU A 171 -11.53 12.56 -4.99
CA GLU A 171 -12.24 11.28 -5.10
C GLU A 171 -11.39 10.12 -4.57
N GLU A 172 -10.13 10.02 -5.00
CA GLU A 172 -9.20 8.99 -4.52
C GLU A 172 -9.01 9.07 -3.00
N LEU A 173 -8.92 10.29 -2.46
CA LEU A 173 -8.82 10.56 -1.03
C LEU A 173 -10.05 10.09 -0.25
N GLN A 174 -11.24 10.41 -0.74
CA GLN A 174 -12.50 9.96 -0.12
C GLN A 174 -12.62 8.44 -0.16
N ASN A 175 -12.31 7.81 -1.30
CA ASN A 175 -12.36 6.36 -1.47
C ASN A 175 -11.38 5.65 -0.51
N LEU A 176 -10.15 6.14 -0.38
CA LEU A 176 -9.18 5.61 0.58
C LEU A 176 -9.65 5.76 2.03
N GLY A 177 -10.23 6.91 2.38
CA GLY A 177 -10.76 7.19 3.71
C GLY A 177 -11.97 6.33 4.07
N ALA A 178 -12.76 5.92 3.08
CA ALA A 178 -13.94 5.08 3.23
C ALA A 178 -13.67 3.59 3.02
N ALA A 179 -12.45 3.18 2.61
CA ALA A 179 -12.14 1.82 2.18
C ALA A 179 -12.62 0.75 3.17
N GLN A 180 -13.43 -0.20 2.68
CA GLN A 180 -14.00 -1.33 3.43
C GLN A 180 -13.42 -2.67 2.95
N ASN A 181 -12.95 -2.73 1.71
CA ASN A 181 -12.36 -3.93 1.10
C ASN A 181 -11.10 -3.59 0.29
N ILE A 182 -10.36 -4.62 -0.13
CA ILE A 182 -9.06 -4.46 -0.82
C ILE A 182 -9.22 -3.74 -2.17
N ASN A 183 -10.36 -3.87 -2.85
CA ASN A 183 -10.61 -3.18 -4.11
C ASN A 183 -10.79 -1.67 -3.88
N ASP A 184 -11.45 -1.27 -2.80
CA ASP A 184 -11.55 0.15 -2.43
C ASP A 184 -10.16 0.75 -2.15
N ALA A 185 -9.22 -0.05 -1.61
CA ALA A 185 -7.84 0.35 -1.36
C ALA A 185 -6.96 0.41 -2.63
N LYS A 186 -7.43 -0.10 -3.78
CA LYS A 186 -6.75 -0.05 -5.08
C LYS A 186 -7.18 1.19 -5.88
N GLN A 187 -6.89 2.37 -5.32
CA GLN A 187 -7.06 3.66 -6.02
C GLN A 187 -5.76 4.12 -6.66
N GLY A 188 -5.83 5.16 -7.50
CA GLY A 188 -4.66 5.75 -8.13
C GLY A 188 -4.17 5.03 -9.40
N ASN A 189 -4.87 3.98 -9.85
CA ASN A 189 -4.52 3.21 -11.05
C ASN A 189 -4.40 4.09 -12.30
N SER A 190 -5.28 5.08 -12.45
CA SER A 190 -5.20 6.03 -13.56
C SER A 190 -4.00 6.98 -13.48
N ARG A 191 -3.21 6.99 -12.38
CA ARG A 191 -1.95 7.76 -12.27
C ARG A 191 -0.79 7.00 -12.91
N MET A 192 -1.02 5.70 -13.11
CA MET A 192 -0.05 4.74 -13.61
C MET A 192 -0.30 4.41 -15.09
N ILE A 193 -1.21 5.14 -15.75
CA ILE A 193 -1.45 5.02 -17.18
C ILE A 193 -0.33 5.73 -17.93
N TYR A 194 0.25 5.04 -18.91
CA TYR A 194 1.32 5.56 -19.76
C TYR A 194 1.20 5.00 -21.17
N THR A 195 1.79 5.69 -22.14
CA THR A 195 1.87 5.21 -23.52
C THR A 195 3.20 4.50 -23.74
N ASP A 196 3.14 3.21 -24.12
CA ASP A 196 4.33 2.41 -24.39
C ASP A 196 5.06 2.84 -25.68
N GLN A 197 6.20 2.22 -25.99
CA GLN A 197 7.02 2.56 -27.16
C GLN A 197 6.25 2.40 -28.49
N LEU A 198 5.28 1.48 -28.54
CA LEU A 198 4.44 1.20 -29.70
C LEU A 198 3.23 2.14 -29.82
N GLY A 199 3.13 3.15 -28.93
CA GLY A 199 2.01 4.09 -28.94
C GLY A 199 0.75 3.55 -28.28
N LYS A 200 0.82 2.40 -27.59
CA LYS A 200 -0.33 1.79 -26.93
C LYS A 200 -0.41 2.24 -25.48
N GLU A 201 -1.61 2.63 -25.04
CA GLU A 201 -1.89 2.91 -23.64
C GLU A 201 -1.76 1.63 -22.81
N ARG A 202 -1.01 1.73 -21.71
CA ARG A 202 -0.74 0.68 -20.73
C ARG A 202 -0.99 1.23 -19.35
N ASN A 203 -1.36 0.34 -18.44
CA ASN A 203 -1.51 0.68 -17.04
C ASN A 203 -0.47 -0.08 -16.22
N PHE A 204 0.45 0.64 -15.59
CA PHE A 204 1.47 0.04 -14.76
C PHE A 204 0.88 -0.61 -13.49
N SER A 205 -0.27 -0.13 -12.98
CA SER A 205 -0.92 -0.76 -11.82
C SER A 205 -1.41 -2.19 -12.11
N GLU A 206 -1.73 -2.53 -13.36
CA GLU A 206 -2.10 -3.89 -13.78
C GLU A 206 -0.92 -4.87 -13.71
N GLN A 207 0.31 -4.34 -13.67
CA GLN A 207 1.55 -5.10 -13.53
C GLN A 207 2.01 -5.15 -12.07
N SER A 208 1.09 -4.92 -11.13
CA SER A 208 1.35 -4.99 -9.69
C SER A 208 0.30 -5.84 -8.99
N THR A 209 0.72 -6.53 -7.93
CA THR A 209 -0.16 -7.30 -7.05
C THR A 209 0.24 -7.08 -5.60
N PHE A 210 -0.56 -7.59 -4.67
CA PHE A 210 -0.33 -7.47 -3.24
C PHE A 210 -0.27 -8.85 -2.61
N VAL A 211 0.90 -9.19 -2.05
CA VAL A 211 1.18 -10.52 -1.50
C VAL A 211 1.83 -10.39 -0.15
N ALA A 212 1.26 -11.10 0.83
CA ALA A 212 1.70 -11.12 2.22
C ALA A 212 2.05 -9.73 2.78
N GLY A 213 1.10 -8.79 2.65
CA GLY A 213 1.26 -7.44 3.17
C GLY A 213 2.16 -6.51 2.34
N ARG A 214 2.67 -6.93 1.18
CA ARG A 214 3.65 -6.20 0.37
C ARG A 214 3.24 -6.05 -1.08
N ALA A 215 3.63 -4.94 -1.69
CA ALA A 215 3.48 -4.72 -3.12
C ALA A 215 4.51 -5.54 -3.90
N ILE A 216 4.05 -6.28 -4.92
CA ILE A 216 4.90 -7.03 -5.83
C ILE A 216 4.66 -6.49 -7.23
N TYR A 217 5.73 -6.22 -7.96
CA TYR A 217 5.66 -5.61 -9.28
C TYR A 217 6.28 -6.52 -10.33
N GLN A 218 5.73 -6.51 -11.53
CA GLN A 218 6.28 -7.23 -12.66
C GLN A 218 7.44 -6.42 -13.25
N SER A 219 8.64 -7.00 -13.31
CA SER A 219 9.82 -6.48 -13.99
C SER A 219 10.31 -7.51 -15.02
N GLY A 220 10.19 -7.18 -16.31
CA GLY A 220 10.44 -8.14 -17.38
C GLY A 220 9.56 -9.40 -17.23
N ASN A 221 10.20 -10.56 -17.15
CA ASN A 221 9.53 -11.85 -16.91
C ASN A 221 9.46 -12.25 -15.42
N SER A 222 9.91 -11.39 -14.51
CA SER A 222 10.00 -11.68 -13.07
C SER A 222 9.01 -10.86 -12.26
N TRP A 223 8.45 -11.45 -11.21
CA TRP A 223 7.80 -10.71 -10.13
C TRP A 223 8.83 -10.28 -9.11
N VAL A 224 8.76 -9.03 -8.64
CA VAL A 224 9.74 -8.44 -7.72
C VAL A 224 9.04 -7.77 -6.56
N ASP A 225 9.36 -8.24 -5.36
CA ASP A 225 8.93 -7.66 -4.09
C ASP A 225 9.47 -6.24 -3.94
N SER A 226 8.62 -5.28 -3.55
CA SER A 226 9.03 -3.90 -3.31
C SER A 226 10.17 -3.78 -2.29
N LYS A 227 10.25 -4.73 -1.35
CA LYS A 227 11.31 -4.79 -0.35
C LYS A 227 12.70 -5.04 -0.95
N VAL A 228 12.78 -5.78 -2.06
CA VAL A 228 14.06 -6.05 -2.76
C VAL A 228 14.71 -4.76 -3.25
N MET A 229 13.90 -3.82 -3.77
CA MET A 229 14.38 -2.49 -4.17
C MET A 229 14.71 -1.61 -2.98
N GLN A 230 13.84 -1.59 -1.96
CA GLN A 230 14.05 -0.76 -0.77
C GLN A 230 15.34 -1.13 -0.04
N GLU A 231 15.68 -2.41 0.02
CA GLU A 231 16.89 -2.92 0.66
C GLU A 231 18.09 -3.04 -0.31
N ASN A 232 17.96 -2.55 -1.55
CA ASN A 232 19.02 -2.60 -2.56
C ASN A 232 19.68 -3.98 -2.71
N THR A 233 18.85 -5.03 -2.68
CA THR A 233 19.38 -6.39 -2.60
C THR A 233 19.98 -6.85 -3.92
N THR A 234 21.24 -7.26 -3.87
CA THR A 234 22.01 -7.72 -5.04
C THR A 234 22.39 -9.20 -5.00
N LYS A 235 22.25 -9.84 -3.83
CA LYS A 235 22.59 -11.25 -3.58
C LYS A 235 21.33 -12.04 -3.23
N TYR A 236 21.15 -13.18 -3.87
CA TYR A 236 19.97 -14.03 -3.72
C TYR A 236 20.35 -15.47 -3.42
N LYS A 237 19.56 -16.12 -2.57
CA LYS A 237 19.47 -17.57 -2.57
C LYS A 237 18.63 -17.99 -3.79
N ARG A 238 19.29 -18.55 -4.80
CA ARG A 238 18.66 -18.95 -6.06
C ARG A 238 18.08 -20.35 -5.92
N ILE A 239 16.83 -20.53 -6.33
CA ILE A 239 16.11 -21.80 -6.26
C ILE A 239 15.43 -22.02 -7.60
N LYS A 240 15.72 -23.17 -8.23
CA LYS A 240 15.17 -23.49 -9.53
C LYS A 240 13.71 -23.93 -9.41
N PHE A 241 12.85 -23.42 -10.29
CA PHE A 241 11.41 -23.66 -10.25
C PHE A 241 11.09 -25.15 -10.44
N ALA A 242 10.12 -25.65 -9.67
CA ALA A 242 9.62 -27.02 -9.74
C ALA A 242 10.68 -28.13 -9.54
N GLU A 243 11.85 -27.81 -8.98
CA GLU A 243 12.83 -28.80 -8.51
C GLU A 243 12.57 -29.21 -7.05
N SER A 244 13.24 -30.24 -6.54
CA SER A 244 13.08 -30.73 -5.16
C SER A 244 13.24 -29.62 -4.11
N GLU A 245 14.25 -28.75 -4.24
CA GLU A 245 14.47 -27.63 -3.32
C GLU A 245 13.29 -26.65 -3.28
N TYR A 246 12.61 -26.43 -4.42
CA TYR A 246 11.43 -25.56 -4.49
C TYR A 246 10.28 -26.10 -3.63
N PHE A 247 9.98 -27.40 -3.74
CA PHE A 247 8.92 -28.03 -2.95
C PHE A 247 9.29 -28.16 -1.47
N GLU A 248 10.56 -28.44 -1.15
CA GLU A 248 11.03 -28.42 0.22
C GLU A 248 10.82 -27.05 0.87
N LEU A 249 11.10 -25.98 0.14
CA LEU A 249 10.93 -24.62 0.63
C LEU A 249 9.46 -24.28 0.91
N LEU A 250 8.56 -24.66 -0.01
CA LEU A 250 7.12 -24.49 0.15
C LEU A 250 6.57 -25.22 1.38
N ASN A 251 7.02 -26.45 1.62
CA ASN A 251 6.59 -27.26 2.75
C ASN A 251 7.09 -26.69 4.08
N LYS A 252 8.33 -26.19 4.12
CA LYS A 252 8.94 -25.62 5.33
C LYS A 252 8.39 -24.23 5.67
N ASN A 253 8.00 -23.44 4.67
CA ASN A 253 7.61 -22.03 4.86
C ASN A 253 6.32 -21.69 4.08
N PRO A 254 5.13 -22.01 4.61
CA PRO A 254 3.87 -21.74 3.93
C PRO A 254 3.63 -20.27 3.56
N GLN A 255 4.22 -19.32 4.29
CA GLN A 255 4.15 -17.89 3.94
C GLN A 255 4.87 -17.55 2.64
N MET A 256 5.94 -18.28 2.31
CA MET A 256 6.69 -18.09 1.06
C MET A 256 5.85 -18.55 -0.15
N ALA A 257 4.94 -19.50 0.05
CA ALA A 257 4.08 -20.02 -1.01
C ALA A 257 3.28 -18.93 -1.71
N LYS A 258 2.81 -17.92 -0.96
CA LYS A 258 2.07 -16.78 -1.52
C LYS A 258 2.91 -16.01 -2.56
N PHE A 259 4.21 -15.85 -2.33
CA PHE A 259 5.14 -15.19 -3.29
C PHE A 259 5.49 -16.12 -4.44
N MET A 260 5.82 -17.38 -4.13
CA MET A 260 6.25 -18.38 -5.11
C MET A 260 5.13 -18.80 -6.08
N ALA A 261 3.87 -18.62 -5.70
CA ALA A 261 2.71 -18.87 -6.56
C ALA A 261 2.52 -17.82 -7.67
N LEU A 262 3.24 -16.69 -7.62
CA LEU A 262 3.11 -15.64 -8.64
C LEU A 262 3.65 -16.04 -10.01
N GLY A 263 4.56 -17.02 -10.06
CA GLY A 263 5.08 -17.53 -11.32
C GLY A 263 6.42 -18.24 -11.17
N LYS A 264 7.05 -18.47 -12.32
CA LYS A 264 8.33 -19.20 -12.42
C LYS A 264 9.55 -18.34 -12.10
N ASN A 265 9.42 -17.02 -12.21
CA ASN A 265 10.49 -16.08 -11.91
C ASN A 265 10.00 -15.08 -10.85
N VAL A 266 10.53 -15.16 -9.63
CA VAL A 266 10.08 -14.35 -8.49
C VAL A 266 11.26 -14.00 -7.61
N ARG A 267 11.43 -12.71 -7.30
CA ARG A 267 12.40 -12.21 -6.32
C ARG A 267 11.69 -11.60 -5.13
N PHE A 268 12.00 -12.10 -3.93
CA PHE A 268 11.35 -11.64 -2.71
C PHE A 268 12.24 -11.81 -1.48
N ILE A 269 11.94 -11.06 -0.43
CA ILE A 269 12.65 -11.16 0.85
C ILE A 269 11.78 -11.89 1.86
N HIS A 270 12.32 -12.89 2.55
CA HIS A 270 11.63 -13.58 3.64
C HIS A 270 12.63 -13.83 4.78
N ASN A 271 12.25 -13.50 6.02
CA ASN A 271 13.12 -13.60 7.20
C ASN A 271 14.54 -13.01 6.98
N ASN A 272 14.59 -11.82 6.37
CA ASN A 272 15.82 -11.09 6.05
C ASN A 272 16.76 -11.80 5.05
N ILE A 273 16.28 -12.82 4.35
CA ILE A 273 16.98 -13.51 3.27
C ILE A 273 16.27 -13.19 1.96
N ALA A 274 17.02 -12.79 0.95
CA ALA A 274 16.50 -12.58 -0.40
C ALA A 274 16.57 -13.88 -1.20
N TYR A 275 15.46 -14.22 -1.84
CA TYR A 275 15.30 -15.41 -2.66
C TYR A 275 15.06 -15.01 -4.11
N GLU A 276 15.56 -15.82 -5.02
CA GLU A 276 15.26 -15.74 -6.46
C GLU A 276 14.77 -17.12 -6.92
N ILE A 277 13.49 -17.21 -7.25
CA ILE A 277 12.96 -18.33 -8.02
C ILE A 277 13.23 -18.03 -9.48
N PHE A 278 13.81 -18.99 -10.19
CA PHE A 278 14.13 -18.88 -11.61
C PHE A 278 13.76 -20.16 -12.35
N GLU A 279 13.45 -20.06 -13.64
CA GLU A 279 13.18 -21.20 -14.53
C GLU A 279 14.42 -22.04 -14.84
#